data_AF-A0A1E1J0W6-F1
#
_entry.id   AF-A0A1E1J0W6-F1
#
_cell.length_a   1.000
_cell.length_b   1.000
_cell.length_c   1.000
_cell.angle_alpha   90.00
_cell.angle_beta   90.00
_cell.angle_gamma   90.00
#
_symmetry.space_group_name_H-M   'P 1'
#
loop_
_entity.id
_entity.type
_entity.pdbx_description
1 polymer ?
#
loop_
_entity_poly.entity_id
_entity_poly.type
_entity_poly.pdbx_seq_one_letter_code
_entity_poly.pdbx_strand_id
1 'polypeptide(L)'
;MKGKSDVALQTDEALSLPLKGSVVLFSLYVSLRFIPKEYFNILISFYLSSISVFALHMFLKGYVKPNILTGMICVGTGCASFFAQNWIASNALAFSIAVTTLEWLPVNGFTTSFILLIGLFFYDIFWVFGSDVMLIVATGIDGPIKLVFPQTIFGDYSKKSLLGLGDIIVPGFFICQTLVFSKDYVKRGNVYFVTSIVAYTLSLVNTMAVMLIFEHGQPALLFIVPWLLVTFSAVAMYNGDVRAAWNFDILNVFTTSSEKPAEGDPRAEEEVSLSKFLCEAVSDLFGFVEEGAEERKAVAELKKKA
;
A
#
# COMPACT_ATOMS: atom_id res chain seq x y z
N MET A 1 23.68 16.78 8.94
CA MET A 1 22.20 16.89 8.98
C MET A 1 21.60 16.66 7.58
N LYS A 2 21.96 15.57 6.87
CA LYS A 2 21.57 15.35 5.46
C LYS A 2 21.04 13.93 5.19
N GLY A 3 20.42 13.30 6.19
CA GLY A 3 20.02 11.89 6.12
C GLY A 3 18.61 11.57 6.62
N LYS A 4 17.81 12.58 7.00
CA LYS A 4 16.42 12.38 7.46
C LYS A 4 15.38 12.58 6.35
N SER A 5 15.80 13.11 5.20
CA SER A 5 14.94 13.57 4.11
C SER A 5 14.55 12.51 3.09
N ASP A 6 15.31 11.41 3.00
CA ASP A 6 15.26 10.51 1.84
C ASP A 6 14.46 9.21 2.11
N VAL A 7 13.99 9.03 3.35
CA VAL A 7 13.37 7.77 3.81
C VAL A 7 11.84 7.81 3.78
N ALA A 8 11.24 9.00 3.73
CA ALA A 8 9.79 9.15 3.78
C ALA A 8 9.30 10.29 2.88
N LEU A 9 8.09 10.12 2.33
CA LEU A 9 7.49 11.07 1.41
C LEU A 9 7.26 12.43 2.11
N GLN A 10 7.85 13.48 1.55
CA GLN A 10 7.71 14.85 2.04
C GLN A 10 6.49 15.57 1.46
N THR A 11 6.09 16.68 2.07
CA THR A 11 4.97 17.52 1.60
C THR A 11 5.14 17.99 0.17
N ASP A 12 6.36 18.42 -0.18
CA ASP A 12 6.65 18.99 -1.49
C ASP A 12 6.60 17.90 -2.57
N GLU A 13 7.09 16.71 -2.24
CA GLU A 13 7.02 15.53 -3.11
C GLU A 13 5.59 15.05 -3.27
N ALA A 14 4.81 14.99 -2.18
CA ALA A 14 3.41 14.61 -2.19
C ALA A 14 2.56 15.54 -3.08
N LEU A 15 2.81 16.85 -3.02
CA LEU A 15 2.15 17.82 -3.89
C LEU A 15 2.51 17.62 -5.36
N SER A 16 3.76 17.20 -5.63
CA SER A 16 4.23 16.93 -6.99
C SER A 16 3.69 15.61 -7.57
N LEU A 17 3.17 14.68 -6.75
CA LEU A 17 2.73 13.36 -7.20
C LEU A 17 1.59 13.41 -8.23
N PRO A 18 0.49 14.16 -8.01
CA PRO A 18 -0.54 14.37 -9.04
C PRO A 18 0.00 14.91 -10.38
N LEU A 19 0.98 15.83 -10.30
CA LEU A 19 1.57 16.45 -11.49
C LEU A 19 2.47 15.46 -12.24
N LYS A 20 3.36 14.77 -11.52
CA LYS A 20 4.22 13.72 -12.10
C LYS A 20 3.37 12.58 -12.68
N GLY A 21 2.30 12.18 -12.00
CA GLY A 21 1.32 11.21 -12.48
C GLY A 21 0.67 11.66 -13.78
N SER A 22 0.30 12.94 -13.89
CA SER A 22 -0.27 13.52 -15.12
C SER A 22 0.69 13.44 -16.31
N VAL A 23 1.97 13.74 -16.09
CA VAL A 23 3.00 13.64 -17.13
C VAL A 23 3.20 12.19 -17.57
N VAL A 24 3.25 11.25 -16.62
CA VAL A 24 3.39 9.81 -16.92
C VAL A 24 2.16 9.29 -17.68
N LEU A 25 0.96 9.63 -17.24
CA LEU A 25 -0.29 9.21 -17.88
C LEU A 25 -0.37 9.73 -19.32
N PHE A 26 -0.07 11.02 -19.52
CA PHE A 26 -0.06 11.61 -20.85
C PHE A 26 1.03 10.99 -21.74
N SER A 27 2.21 10.70 -21.19
CA SER A 27 3.28 10.01 -21.92
C SER A 27 2.88 8.60 -22.36
N LEU A 28 2.20 7.85 -21.49
CA LEU A 28 1.64 6.52 -21.82
C LEU A 28 0.56 6.62 -22.91
N TYR A 29 -0.31 7.63 -22.84
CA TYR A 29 -1.32 7.89 -23.86
C TYR A 29 -0.69 8.16 -25.24
N VAL A 30 0.33 9.01 -25.28
CA VAL A 30 1.09 9.28 -26.50
C VAL A 30 1.75 8.00 -27.02
N SER A 31 2.40 7.23 -26.13
CA SER A 31 3.08 5.98 -26.50
C SER A 31 2.14 4.94 -27.11
N LEU A 32 0.94 4.78 -26.54
CA LEU A 32 -0.11 3.90 -27.06
C LEU A 32 -0.62 4.30 -28.46
N ARG A 33 -0.42 5.55 -28.87
CA ARG A 33 -0.79 6.03 -30.21
C ARG A 33 0.28 5.75 -31.27
N PHE A 34 1.54 5.64 -30.86
CA PHE A 34 2.68 5.41 -31.77
C PHE A 34 3.11 3.95 -31.85
N ILE A 35 2.87 3.15 -30.80
CA ILE A 35 3.30 1.75 -30.71
C ILE A 35 2.07 0.85 -30.89
N PRO A 36 2.13 -0.22 -31.72
CA PRO A 36 1.04 -1.18 -31.79
C PRO A 36 0.80 -1.82 -30.42
N LYS A 37 -0.47 -1.93 -30.04
CA LYS A 37 -0.89 -2.37 -28.70
C LYS A 37 -0.26 -3.70 -28.25
N GLU A 38 -0.05 -4.61 -29.18
CA GLU A 38 0.54 -5.93 -28.90
C GLU A 38 1.98 -5.83 -28.36
N TYR A 39 2.85 -5.08 -29.04
CA TYR A 39 4.22 -4.86 -28.57
C TYR A 39 4.26 -4.06 -27.27
N PHE A 40 3.36 -3.07 -27.14
CA PHE A 40 3.27 -2.25 -25.94
C PHE A 40 2.88 -3.08 -24.70
N ASN A 41 1.85 -3.91 -24.84
CA ASN A 41 1.37 -4.79 -23.77
C ASN A 41 2.41 -5.82 -23.37
N ILE A 42 3.10 -6.46 -24.33
CA ILE A 42 4.17 -7.41 -24.02
C ILE A 42 5.28 -6.73 -23.20
N LEU A 43 5.71 -5.53 -23.62
CA LEU A 43 6.77 -4.79 -22.94
C LEU A 43 6.37 -4.38 -21.51
N ILE A 44 5.21 -3.75 -21.36
CA ILE A 44 4.72 -3.27 -20.07
C ILE A 44 4.46 -4.45 -19.12
N SER A 45 3.84 -5.53 -19.60
CA SER A 45 3.56 -6.71 -18.78
C SER A 45 4.80 -7.46 -18.37
N PHE A 46 5.83 -7.52 -19.22
CA PHE A 46 7.13 -8.07 -18.83
C PHE A 46 7.80 -7.21 -17.75
N TYR A 47 7.82 -5.89 -17.92
CA TYR A 47 8.39 -4.96 -16.95
C TYR A 47 7.70 -5.07 -15.58
N LEU A 48 6.37 -5.06 -15.56
CA LEU A 48 5.59 -5.13 -14.34
C LEU A 48 5.65 -6.50 -13.68
N SER A 49 5.61 -7.59 -14.46
CA SER A 49 5.82 -8.93 -13.92
C SER A 49 7.18 -9.05 -13.23
N SER A 50 8.24 -8.48 -13.83
CA SER A 50 9.58 -8.47 -13.24
C SER A 50 9.60 -7.74 -11.89
N ILE A 51 9.00 -6.55 -11.81
CA ILE A 51 8.87 -5.81 -10.55
C ILE A 51 8.05 -6.60 -9.53
N SER A 52 6.97 -7.24 -9.98
CA SER A 52 6.08 -8.02 -9.11
C SER A 52 6.79 -9.22 -8.49
N VAL A 53 7.62 -9.93 -9.26
CA VAL A 53 8.41 -11.07 -8.77
C VAL A 53 9.42 -10.59 -7.73
N PHE A 54 10.05 -9.44 -7.94
CA PHE A 54 10.94 -8.84 -6.96
C PHE A 54 10.20 -8.41 -5.69
N ALA A 55 9.04 -7.78 -5.82
CA ALA A 55 8.18 -7.42 -4.68
C ALA A 55 7.72 -8.66 -3.90
N LEU A 56 7.30 -9.72 -4.59
CA LEU A 56 6.95 -11.00 -3.97
C LEU A 56 8.14 -11.62 -3.21
N HIS A 57 9.34 -11.55 -3.77
CA HIS A 57 10.55 -12.01 -3.07
C HIS A 57 10.82 -11.19 -1.81
N MET A 58 10.72 -9.86 -1.88
CA MET A 58 10.89 -8.97 -0.73
C MET A 58 9.86 -9.26 0.37
N PHE A 59 8.59 -9.39 -0.02
CA PHE A 59 7.50 -9.76 0.88
C PHE A 59 7.76 -11.11 1.55
N LEU A 60 8.13 -12.15 0.78
CA LEU A 60 8.38 -13.48 1.32
C LEU A 60 9.62 -13.56 2.22
N LYS A 61 10.66 -12.78 1.95
CA LYS A 61 11.87 -12.71 2.79
C LYS A 61 11.55 -12.25 4.21
N GLY A 62 10.48 -11.48 4.41
CA GLY A 62 10.00 -11.07 5.74
C GLY A 62 9.51 -12.24 6.61
N TYR A 63 9.01 -13.31 6.00
CA TYR A 63 8.39 -14.45 6.72
C TYR A 63 9.19 -15.75 6.60
N VAL A 64 9.92 -15.94 5.50
CA VAL A 64 10.61 -17.20 5.17
C VAL A 64 12.09 -16.92 4.94
N LYS A 65 12.97 -17.82 5.42
CA LYS A 65 14.40 -17.73 5.18
C LYS A 65 14.68 -17.74 3.67
N PRO A 66 15.47 -16.78 3.15
CA PRO A 66 15.75 -16.67 1.72
C PRO A 66 16.56 -17.88 1.26
N ASN A 67 15.94 -18.73 0.43
CA ASN A 67 16.52 -19.93 -0.16
C ASN A 67 16.28 -19.94 -1.68
N ILE A 68 17.08 -20.71 -2.43
CA ILE A 68 16.91 -20.88 -3.89
C ILE A 68 15.49 -21.33 -4.24
N LEU A 69 14.89 -22.21 -3.42
CA LEU A 69 13.51 -22.67 -3.58
C LEU A 69 12.50 -21.52 -3.53
N THR A 70 12.67 -20.57 -2.60
CA THR A 70 11.77 -19.40 -2.50
C THR A 70 11.89 -18.51 -3.73
N GLY A 71 13.10 -18.34 -4.28
CA GLY A 71 13.31 -17.64 -5.54
C GLY A 71 12.62 -18.33 -6.72
N MET A 72 12.73 -19.65 -6.81
CA MET A 72 12.04 -20.43 -7.85
C MET A 72 10.51 -20.32 -7.76
N ILE A 73 9.94 -20.30 -6.56
CA ILE A 73 8.50 -20.11 -6.36
C ILE A 73 8.07 -18.73 -6.87
N CYS A 74 8.82 -17.67 -6.54
CA CYS A 74 8.51 -16.30 -7.00
C CYS A 74 8.50 -16.21 -8.53
N VAL A 75 9.55 -16.75 -9.17
CA VAL A 75 9.66 -16.79 -10.64
C VAL A 75 8.56 -17.65 -11.25
N GLY A 76 8.24 -18.79 -10.63
CA GLY A 76 7.13 -19.65 -11.04
C GLY A 76 5.78 -18.95 -11.02
N THR A 77 5.48 -18.19 -9.96
CA THR A 77 4.26 -17.37 -9.86
C THR A 77 4.25 -16.25 -10.90
N GLY A 78 5.39 -15.59 -11.14
CA GLY A 78 5.56 -14.60 -12.21
C GLY A 78 5.25 -15.16 -13.60
N CYS A 79 5.87 -16.29 -13.94
CA CYS A 79 5.63 -17.01 -15.19
C CYS A 79 4.16 -17.45 -15.33
N ALA A 80 3.56 -17.99 -14.27
CA ALA A 80 2.16 -18.38 -14.27
C ALA A 80 1.22 -17.18 -14.51
N SER A 81 1.52 -16.02 -13.94
CA SER A 81 0.77 -14.79 -14.20
C SER A 81 0.93 -14.31 -15.65
N PHE A 82 2.13 -14.43 -16.23
CA PHE A 82 2.43 -13.95 -17.58
C PHE A 82 1.84 -14.86 -18.68
N PHE A 83 2.05 -16.18 -18.57
CA PHE A 83 1.63 -17.14 -19.59
C PHE A 83 0.19 -17.63 -19.41
N ALA A 84 -0.24 -17.90 -18.17
CA ALA A 84 -1.53 -18.53 -17.91
C ALA A 84 -2.64 -17.52 -17.56
N GLN A 85 -2.31 -16.22 -17.43
CA GLN A 85 -3.27 -15.17 -17.03
C GLN A 85 -4.11 -15.57 -15.80
N ASN A 86 -3.49 -16.34 -14.89
CA ASN A 86 -4.13 -16.86 -13.71
C ASN A 86 -4.45 -15.70 -12.77
N TRP A 87 -5.73 -15.45 -12.54
CA TRP A 87 -6.19 -14.34 -11.70
C TRP A 87 -5.65 -14.41 -10.27
N ILE A 88 -5.50 -15.63 -9.71
CA ILE A 88 -4.93 -15.84 -8.36
C ILE A 88 -3.47 -15.42 -8.32
N ALA A 89 -2.67 -15.85 -9.30
CA ALA A 89 -1.25 -15.52 -9.36
C ALA A 89 -1.05 -14.01 -9.56
N SER A 90 -1.86 -13.40 -10.44
CA SER A 90 -1.84 -11.96 -10.66
C SER A 90 -2.24 -11.18 -9.39
N ASN A 91 -3.26 -11.63 -8.66
CA ASN A 91 -3.68 -10.99 -7.41
C ASN A 91 -2.64 -11.14 -6.29
N ALA A 92 -1.98 -12.30 -6.18
CA ALA A 92 -0.90 -12.50 -5.21
C ALA A 92 0.30 -11.57 -5.48
N LEU A 93 0.66 -11.40 -6.75
CA LEU A 93 1.70 -10.48 -7.19
C LEU A 93 1.32 -9.01 -6.92
N ALA A 94 0.10 -8.62 -7.26
CA ALA A 94 -0.44 -7.29 -7.01
C ALA A 94 -0.50 -6.97 -5.50
N PHE A 95 -0.95 -7.91 -4.67
CA PHE A 95 -0.93 -7.78 -3.22
C PHE A 95 0.49 -7.59 -2.68
N SER A 96 1.46 -8.35 -3.19
CA SER A 96 2.86 -8.23 -2.78
C SER A 96 3.43 -6.85 -3.12
N ILE A 97 3.13 -6.33 -4.32
CA ILE A 97 3.49 -4.95 -4.69
C ILE A 97 2.88 -3.95 -3.72
N ALA A 98 1.60 -4.10 -3.38
CA ALA A 98 0.93 -3.18 -2.48
C ALA A 98 1.60 -3.14 -1.10
N VAL A 99 1.86 -4.32 -0.51
CA VAL A 99 2.51 -4.40 0.81
C VAL A 99 3.93 -3.86 0.77
N THR A 100 4.76 -4.27 -0.19
CA THR A 100 6.14 -3.77 -0.30
C THR A 100 6.18 -2.26 -0.55
N THR A 101 5.23 -1.71 -1.30
CA THR A 101 5.17 -0.26 -1.54
C THR A 101 4.78 0.51 -0.28
N LEU A 102 3.80 0.00 0.49
CA LEU A 102 3.42 0.58 1.77
C LEU A 102 4.58 0.57 2.77
N GLU A 103 5.41 -0.48 2.71
CA GLU A 103 6.59 -0.66 3.55
C GLU A 103 7.73 0.31 3.20
N TRP A 104 8.05 0.44 1.91
CA TRP A 104 9.24 1.17 1.47
C TRP A 104 9.05 2.68 1.40
N LEU A 105 7.81 3.16 1.33
CA LEU A 105 7.51 4.57 1.16
C LEU A 105 6.58 5.12 2.26
N PRO A 106 7.02 5.14 3.54
CA PRO A 106 6.22 5.74 4.60
C PRO A 106 6.03 7.24 4.35
N VAL A 107 4.89 7.79 4.80
CA VAL A 107 4.58 9.22 4.68
C VAL A 107 4.87 9.93 6.01
N ASN A 108 5.62 11.04 5.95
CA ASN A 108 6.16 11.72 7.15
C ASN A 108 5.09 12.09 8.18
N GLY A 109 4.11 12.92 7.81
CA GLY A 109 3.13 13.47 8.74
C GLY A 109 1.72 13.43 8.17
N PHE A 110 0.71 13.61 9.03
CA PHE A 110 -0.69 13.59 8.56
C PHE A 110 -0.95 14.73 7.58
N THR A 111 -0.31 15.89 7.76
CA THR A 111 -0.41 17.01 6.80
C THR A 111 -0.01 16.59 5.39
N THR A 112 1.09 15.83 5.25
CA THR A 112 1.53 15.29 3.96
C THR A 112 0.49 14.35 3.36
N SER A 113 -0.06 13.43 4.16
CA SER A 113 -1.08 12.49 3.71
C SER A 113 -2.39 13.18 3.32
N PHE A 114 -2.81 14.22 4.05
CA PHE A 114 -3.97 15.04 3.70
C PHE A 114 -3.75 15.76 2.37
N ILE A 115 -2.59 16.40 2.19
CA ILE A 115 -2.23 17.08 0.94
C ILE A 115 -2.21 16.08 -0.23
N LEU A 116 -1.58 14.90 -0.03
CA LEU A 116 -1.52 13.83 -1.02
C LEU A 116 -2.92 13.38 -1.46
N LEU A 117 -3.78 13.03 -0.49
CA LEU A 117 -5.12 12.52 -0.74
C LEU A 117 -6.02 13.57 -1.41
N ILE A 118 -5.96 14.82 -0.97
CA ILE A 118 -6.71 15.93 -1.58
C ILE A 118 -6.19 16.21 -3.00
N GLY A 119 -4.87 16.20 -3.20
CA GLY A 119 -4.27 16.38 -4.52
C GLY A 119 -4.69 15.28 -5.50
N LEU A 120 -4.68 14.01 -5.05
CA LEU A 120 -5.10 12.87 -5.86
C LEU A 120 -6.61 12.80 -6.08
N PHE A 121 -7.43 13.30 -5.14
CA PHE A 121 -8.86 13.47 -5.33
C PHE A 121 -9.17 14.37 -6.54
N PHE A 122 -8.53 15.54 -6.63
CA PHE A 122 -8.74 16.43 -7.77
C PHE A 122 -8.13 15.88 -9.07
N TYR A 123 -6.99 15.20 -8.97
CA TYR A 123 -6.36 14.52 -10.10
C TYR A 123 -7.31 13.50 -10.75
N ASP A 124 -7.93 12.64 -9.93
CA ASP A 124 -8.79 11.56 -10.42
C ASP A 124 -10.06 12.14 -11.08
N ILE A 125 -10.66 13.17 -10.47
CA ILE A 125 -11.78 13.92 -11.06
C ILE A 125 -11.41 14.50 -12.42
N PHE A 126 -10.26 15.18 -12.50
CA PHE A 126 -9.82 15.82 -13.73
C PHE A 126 -9.58 14.81 -14.85
N TRP A 127 -8.87 13.70 -14.58
CA TRP A 127 -8.51 12.73 -15.61
C TRP A 127 -9.64 11.77 -15.98
N VAL A 128 -10.56 11.46 -15.06
CA VAL A 128 -11.71 10.59 -15.34
C VAL A 128 -12.85 11.34 -16.03
N PHE A 129 -13.20 12.55 -15.57
CA PHE A 129 -14.32 13.31 -16.14
C PHE A 129 -13.90 14.34 -17.18
N GLY A 130 -12.67 14.85 -17.12
CA GLY A 130 -12.20 15.92 -17.99
C GLY A 130 -11.60 15.45 -19.32
N SER A 131 -11.22 14.18 -19.46
CA SER A 131 -10.60 13.68 -20.70
C SER A 131 -10.75 12.16 -20.90
N ASP A 132 -10.68 11.71 -22.16
CA ASP A 132 -10.68 10.26 -22.48
C ASP A 132 -9.31 9.60 -22.26
N VAL A 133 -8.29 10.36 -21.86
CA VAL A 133 -6.90 9.87 -21.73
C VAL A 133 -6.80 8.70 -20.75
N MET A 134 -7.44 8.84 -19.58
CA MET A 134 -7.41 7.78 -18.56
C MET A 134 -8.12 6.51 -19.03
N LEU A 135 -9.25 6.63 -19.75
CA LEU A 135 -9.98 5.49 -20.30
C LEU A 135 -9.16 4.76 -21.38
N ILE A 136 -8.51 5.52 -22.27
CA ILE A 136 -7.67 4.96 -23.35
C ILE A 136 -6.44 4.25 -22.79
N VAL A 137 -5.80 4.81 -21.76
CA VAL A 137 -4.67 4.16 -21.09
C VAL A 137 -5.14 2.93 -20.29
N ALA A 138 -6.25 3.02 -19.58
CA ALA A 138 -6.78 1.93 -18.77
C ALA A 138 -7.19 0.71 -19.62
N THR A 139 -7.73 0.94 -20.81
CA THR A 139 -8.11 -0.11 -21.79
C THR A 139 -6.96 -0.52 -22.71
N GLY A 140 -5.89 0.27 -22.77
CA GLY A 140 -4.72 0.01 -23.59
C GLY A 140 -3.65 -0.85 -22.93
N ILE A 141 -3.76 -1.13 -21.62
CA ILE A 141 -2.76 -1.87 -20.82
C ILE A 141 -3.38 -3.11 -20.18
N ASP A 142 -2.91 -4.27 -20.62
CA ASP A 142 -3.26 -5.59 -20.10
C ASP A 142 -2.11 -6.19 -19.30
N GLY A 143 -2.09 -6.01 -17.97
CA GLY A 143 -1.01 -6.50 -17.10
C GLY A 143 -1.36 -6.54 -15.60
N PRO A 144 -0.47 -7.11 -14.73
CA PRO A 144 -0.69 -7.32 -13.30
C PRO A 144 -0.63 -6.03 -12.46
N ILE A 145 -1.24 -4.94 -12.94
CA ILE A 145 -1.34 -3.64 -12.27
C ILE A 145 -2.64 -3.53 -11.46
N LYS A 146 -3.55 -4.47 -11.65
CA LYS A 146 -4.93 -4.39 -11.21
C LYS A 146 -5.26 -5.66 -10.43
N LEU A 147 -5.93 -5.51 -9.28
CA LEU A 147 -6.59 -6.65 -8.67
C LEU A 147 -7.82 -6.98 -9.50
N VAL A 148 -7.91 -8.23 -9.91
CA VAL A 148 -8.98 -8.73 -10.76
C VAL A 148 -9.82 -9.69 -9.93
N PHE A 149 -11.09 -9.34 -9.75
CA PHE A 149 -12.07 -10.23 -9.13
C PHE A 149 -13.16 -10.58 -10.16
N PRO A 150 -13.59 -11.84 -10.27
CA PRO A 150 -14.77 -12.16 -11.08
C PRO A 150 -15.99 -11.44 -10.48
N GLN A 151 -16.75 -10.71 -11.31
CA GLN A 151 -17.91 -9.91 -10.85
C GLN A 151 -19.08 -10.77 -10.34
N THR A 152 -19.08 -12.06 -10.64
CA THR A 152 -20.11 -13.00 -10.19
C THR A 152 -19.46 -14.22 -9.53
N ILE A 153 -19.76 -14.42 -8.25
CA ILE A 153 -19.41 -15.63 -7.49
C ILE A 153 -20.24 -16.85 -7.97
N PHE A 154 -21.43 -16.60 -8.52
CA PHE A 154 -22.40 -17.61 -8.98
C PHE A 154 -22.90 -17.37 -10.42
N GLY A 155 -22.02 -16.91 -11.32
CA GLY A 155 -22.40 -16.55 -12.68
C GLY A 155 -21.22 -16.49 -13.64
N ASP A 156 -21.46 -15.93 -14.82
CA ASP A 156 -20.53 -15.93 -15.96
C ASP A 156 -19.20 -15.23 -15.63
N TYR A 157 -18.10 -16.01 -15.56
CA TYR A 157 -16.75 -15.56 -15.18
C TYR A 157 -16.10 -14.57 -16.17
N SER A 158 -16.83 -14.16 -17.21
CA SER A 158 -16.35 -13.29 -18.27
C SER A 158 -16.18 -11.84 -17.81
N LYS A 159 -17.03 -11.34 -16.90
CA LYS A 159 -16.94 -9.96 -16.41
C LYS A 159 -16.04 -9.86 -15.17
N LYS A 160 -14.96 -9.09 -15.31
CA LYS A 160 -13.91 -8.90 -14.30
C LYS A 160 -14.04 -7.52 -13.67
N SER A 161 -14.12 -7.45 -12.34
CA SER A 161 -14.07 -6.23 -11.55
C SER A 161 -12.61 -5.84 -11.39
N LEU A 162 -12.33 -4.57 -11.64
CA LEU A 162 -10.98 -4.03 -11.68
C LEU A 162 -10.83 -3.08 -10.50
N LEU A 163 -9.89 -3.36 -9.59
CA LEU A 163 -9.49 -2.41 -8.55
C LEU A 163 -8.05 -1.99 -8.79
N GLY A 164 -7.81 -0.68 -8.88
CA GLY A 164 -6.49 -0.12 -9.11
C GLY A 164 -5.60 -0.31 -7.88
N LEU A 165 -4.34 -0.71 -8.09
CA LEU A 165 -3.36 -0.77 -7.00
C LEU A 165 -3.14 0.61 -6.34
N GLY A 166 -3.26 1.69 -7.12
CA GLY A 166 -3.17 3.06 -6.60
C GLY A 166 -4.25 3.37 -5.57
N ASP A 167 -5.48 2.88 -5.78
CA ASP A 167 -6.62 3.10 -4.89
C ASP A 167 -6.51 2.32 -3.56
N ILE A 168 -5.58 1.37 -3.48
CA ILE A 168 -5.26 0.61 -2.27
C ILE A 168 -4.05 1.21 -1.57
N ILE A 169 -2.97 1.46 -2.32
CA ILE A 169 -1.70 1.91 -1.78
C ILE A 169 -1.82 3.34 -1.24
N VAL A 170 -2.44 4.26 -2.00
CA VAL A 170 -2.50 5.68 -1.61
C VAL A 170 -3.29 5.88 -0.31
N PRO A 171 -4.53 5.36 -0.18
CA PRO A 171 -5.25 5.40 1.09
C PRO A 171 -4.57 4.54 2.17
N GLY A 172 -3.93 3.45 1.76
CA GLY A 172 -3.16 2.57 2.64
C GLY A 172 -2.05 3.30 3.40
N PHE A 173 -1.34 4.24 2.77
CA PHE A 173 -0.34 5.06 3.47
C PHE A 173 -0.94 5.81 4.66
N PHE A 174 -2.11 6.42 4.46
CA PHE A 174 -2.82 7.12 5.53
C PHE A 174 -3.29 6.16 6.62
N ILE A 175 -3.87 5.02 6.24
CA ILE A 175 -4.36 4.01 7.20
C ILE A 175 -3.20 3.45 8.04
N CYS A 176 -2.07 3.10 7.43
CA CYS A 176 -0.86 2.67 8.14
C CYS A 176 -0.38 3.75 9.13
N GLN A 177 -0.43 5.01 8.73
CA GLN A 177 -0.07 6.12 9.60
C GLN A 177 -1.00 6.24 10.82
N THR A 178 -2.31 6.01 10.65
CA THR A 178 -3.26 5.98 11.76
C THR A 178 -3.01 4.86 12.76
N LEU A 179 -2.45 3.72 12.32
CA LEU A 179 -2.06 2.62 13.21
C LEU A 179 -0.95 3.06 14.18
N VAL A 180 0.14 3.61 13.62
CA VAL A 180 1.29 4.09 14.40
C VAL A 180 0.86 5.21 15.36
N PHE A 181 0.05 6.15 14.87
CA PHE A 181 -0.47 7.23 15.69
C PHE A 181 -1.34 6.73 16.85
N SER A 182 -2.22 5.76 16.58
CA SER A 182 -3.14 5.23 17.58
C SER A 182 -2.43 4.40 18.65
N LYS A 183 -1.51 3.51 18.22
CA LYS A 183 -0.86 2.54 19.10
C LYS A 183 0.28 3.18 19.90
N ASP A 184 1.19 3.90 19.25
CA ASP A 184 2.44 4.34 19.87
C ASP A 184 2.44 5.81 20.30
N TYR A 185 1.78 6.69 19.54
CA TYR A 185 1.82 8.13 19.80
C TYR A 185 0.79 8.55 20.86
N VAL A 186 -0.49 8.24 20.65
CA VAL A 186 -1.59 8.63 21.57
C VAL A 186 -1.98 7.48 22.52
N LYS A 187 -1.56 6.25 22.24
CA LYS A 187 -1.85 5.05 23.07
C LYS A 187 -3.35 4.80 23.28
N ARG A 188 -4.16 4.98 22.23
CA ARG A 188 -5.60 4.67 22.22
C ARG A 188 -5.92 3.30 21.63
N GLY A 189 -4.97 2.36 21.70
CA GLY A 189 -5.11 1.06 21.06
C GLY A 189 -5.25 1.22 19.54
N ASN A 190 -6.24 0.55 18.93
CA ASN A 190 -6.42 0.52 17.48
C ASN A 190 -7.60 1.36 16.99
N VAL A 191 -8.12 2.30 17.79
CA VAL A 191 -9.34 3.06 17.48
C VAL A 191 -9.24 3.81 16.16
N TYR A 192 -8.17 4.59 15.92
CA TYR A 192 -8.05 5.36 14.67
C TYR A 192 -7.83 4.46 13.45
N PHE A 193 -7.14 3.34 13.63
CA PHE A 193 -6.91 2.37 12.56
C PHE A 193 -8.20 1.66 12.15
N VAL A 194 -8.95 1.11 13.13
CA VAL A 194 -10.20 0.39 12.88
C VAL A 194 -11.24 1.33 12.28
N THR A 195 -11.37 2.55 12.80
CA THR A 195 -12.30 3.54 12.23
C THR A 195 -11.94 3.90 10.79
N SER A 196 -10.65 4.05 10.47
CA SER A 196 -10.19 4.32 9.10
C SER A 196 -10.42 3.13 8.16
N ILE A 197 -10.19 1.88 8.59
CA ILE A 197 -10.50 0.70 7.78
C ILE A 197 -12.00 0.56 7.52
N VAL A 198 -12.84 0.82 8.53
CA VAL A 198 -14.30 0.77 8.37
C VAL A 198 -14.75 1.86 7.38
N ALA A 199 -14.24 3.09 7.51
CA ALA A 199 -14.51 4.16 6.56
C ALA A 199 -14.07 3.81 5.13
N TYR A 200 -12.87 3.27 4.95
CA TYR A 200 -12.37 2.81 3.65
C TYR A 200 -13.28 1.73 3.05
N THR A 201 -13.66 0.72 3.84
CA THR A 201 -14.53 -0.37 3.39
C THR A 201 -15.92 0.14 2.98
N LEU A 202 -16.54 1.00 3.81
CA LEU A 202 -17.83 1.61 3.49
C LEU A 202 -17.75 2.48 2.24
N SER A 203 -16.64 3.20 2.04
CA SER A 203 -16.44 4.00 0.84
C SER A 203 -16.37 3.15 -0.43
N LEU A 204 -15.69 2.00 -0.40
CA LEU A 204 -15.64 1.07 -1.55
C LEU A 204 -17.00 0.45 -1.86
N VAL A 205 -17.77 0.09 -0.83
CA VAL A 205 -19.14 -0.39 -1.00
C VAL A 205 -20.01 0.69 -1.64
N ASN A 206 -19.87 1.95 -1.21
CA ASN A 206 -20.56 3.07 -1.81
C ASN A 206 -20.13 3.29 -3.27
N THR A 207 -18.84 3.26 -3.59
CA THR A 207 -18.33 3.35 -4.97
C THR A 207 -18.95 2.27 -5.86
N MET A 208 -18.99 1.02 -5.38
CA MET A 208 -19.60 -0.07 -6.11
C MET A 208 -21.10 0.14 -6.32
N ALA A 209 -21.83 0.58 -5.30
CA ALA A 209 -23.27 0.87 -5.41
C ALA A 209 -23.55 1.96 -6.45
N VAL A 210 -22.76 3.04 -6.46
CA VAL A 210 -22.94 4.12 -7.43
C VAL A 210 -22.58 3.66 -8.85
N MET A 211 -21.49 2.91 -9.04
CA MET A 211 -21.14 2.35 -10.36
C MET A 211 -22.23 1.42 -10.90
N LEU A 212 -22.90 0.65 -10.04
CA LEU A 212 -24.01 -0.23 -10.44
C LEU A 212 -25.27 0.55 -10.83
N ILE A 213 -25.56 1.67 -10.16
CA ILE A 213 -26.76 2.48 -10.45
C ILE A 213 -26.58 3.30 -11.74
N PHE A 214 -25.39 3.88 -11.94
CA PHE A 214 -25.13 4.82 -13.03
C PHE A 214 -24.53 4.17 -14.29
N GLU A 215 -24.18 2.88 -14.24
CA GLU A 215 -23.55 2.10 -15.33
C GLU A 215 -22.32 2.77 -15.97
N HIS A 216 -21.69 3.68 -15.24
CA HIS A 216 -20.50 4.44 -15.66
C HIS A 216 -19.38 4.22 -14.65
N GLY A 217 -18.16 4.05 -15.16
CA GLY A 217 -16.96 3.97 -14.32
C GLY A 217 -16.73 5.29 -13.60
N GLN A 218 -16.57 5.21 -12.27
CA GLN A 218 -16.34 6.37 -11.42
C GLN A 218 -14.95 6.33 -10.79
N PRO A 219 -14.32 7.50 -10.55
CA PRO A 219 -13.05 7.57 -9.85
C PRO A 219 -13.21 7.05 -8.41
N ALA A 220 -12.42 6.06 -7.99
CA ALA A 220 -12.57 5.44 -6.68
C ALA A 220 -12.18 6.41 -5.54
N LEU A 221 -11.15 7.24 -5.77
CA LEU A 221 -10.69 8.22 -4.79
C LEU A 221 -11.73 9.31 -4.49
N LEU A 222 -12.69 9.52 -5.40
CA LEU A 222 -13.83 10.43 -5.20
C LEU A 222 -14.61 10.10 -3.93
N PHE A 223 -14.77 8.82 -3.62
CA PHE A 223 -15.50 8.36 -2.44
C PHE A 223 -14.57 8.05 -1.28
N ILE A 224 -13.39 7.47 -1.55
CA ILE A 224 -12.45 7.07 -0.50
C ILE A 224 -11.96 8.28 0.31
N VAL A 225 -11.54 9.36 -0.38
CA VAL A 225 -10.89 10.51 0.28
C VAL A 225 -11.83 11.24 1.25
N PRO A 226 -13.07 11.63 0.87
CA PRO A 226 -13.98 12.27 1.81
C PRO A 226 -14.30 11.39 3.01
N TRP A 227 -14.57 10.09 2.80
CA TRP A 227 -14.89 9.17 3.89
C TRP A 227 -13.73 9.05 4.88
N LEU A 228 -12.50 8.84 4.40
CA LEU A 228 -11.34 8.70 5.27
C LEU A 228 -11.00 9.99 6.03
N LEU A 229 -10.89 11.12 5.32
CA LEU A 229 -10.45 12.36 5.95
C LEU A 229 -11.49 12.91 6.92
N VAL A 230 -12.79 12.84 6.58
CA VAL A 230 -13.87 13.32 7.45
C VAL A 230 -13.99 12.44 8.69
N THR A 231 -13.97 11.11 8.54
CA THR A 231 -14.11 10.21 9.71
C THR A 231 -12.92 10.32 10.64
N PHE A 232 -11.69 10.34 10.12
CA PHE A 232 -10.50 10.56 10.95
C PHE A 232 -10.56 11.91 11.68
N SER A 233 -10.90 13.00 10.97
CA SER A 233 -11.00 14.33 11.57
C SER A 233 -12.08 14.39 12.65
N ALA A 234 -13.24 13.77 12.42
CA ALA A 234 -14.33 13.71 13.38
C ALA A 234 -13.94 12.94 14.64
N VAL A 235 -13.29 11.78 14.50
CA VAL A 235 -12.82 10.99 15.64
C VAL A 235 -11.72 11.73 16.40
N ALA A 236 -10.77 12.37 15.69
CA ALA A 236 -9.71 13.17 16.31
C ALA A 236 -10.27 14.38 17.09
N MET A 237 -11.31 15.04 16.56
CA MET A 237 -12.02 16.11 17.25
C MET A 237 -12.77 15.60 18.49
N TYR A 238 -13.52 14.50 18.37
CA TYR A 238 -14.25 13.90 19.49
C TYR A 238 -13.33 13.49 20.64
N ASN A 239 -12.16 12.95 20.28
CA ASN A 239 -11.16 12.48 21.22
C ASN A 239 -10.28 13.60 21.79
N GLY A 240 -10.24 14.78 21.17
CA GLY A 240 -9.37 15.89 21.56
C GLY A 240 -7.91 15.75 21.11
N ASP A 241 -7.60 14.84 20.19
CA ASP A 241 -6.22 14.55 19.74
C ASP A 241 -5.80 15.36 18.49
N VAL A 242 -6.57 16.38 18.10
CA VAL A 242 -6.31 17.17 16.87
C VAL A 242 -4.91 17.78 16.85
N ARG A 243 -4.46 18.33 17.98
CA ARG A 243 -3.12 18.94 18.08
C ARG A 243 -2.01 17.88 18.05
N ALA A 244 -2.29 16.69 18.58
CA ALA A 244 -1.38 15.56 18.49
C ALA A 244 -1.26 15.06 17.05
N ALA A 245 -2.37 14.98 16.31
CA ALA A 245 -2.39 14.59 14.90
C ALA A 245 -1.61 15.59 14.02
N TRP A 246 -1.72 16.90 14.28
CA TRP A 246 -1.00 17.90 13.48
C TRP A 246 0.52 17.89 13.68
N ASN A 247 0.98 17.55 14.88
CA ASN A 247 2.40 17.46 15.22
C ASN A 247 2.98 16.05 15.03
N PHE A 248 2.18 15.12 14.51
CA PHE A 248 2.59 13.75 14.32
C PHE A 248 3.58 13.63 13.16
N ASP A 249 4.69 12.96 13.42
CA ASP A 249 5.72 12.61 12.46
C ASP A 249 6.13 11.16 12.71
N ILE A 250 5.92 10.32 11.70
CA ILE A 250 6.14 8.88 11.74
C ILE A 250 7.63 8.56 11.96
N LEU A 251 8.53 9.35 11.38
CA LEU A 251 9.97 9.12 11.49
C LEU A 251 10.48 9.33 12.91
N ASN A 252 9.89 10.27 13.64
CA ASN A 252 10.27 10.52 15.02
C ASN A 252 9.92 9.32 15.91
N VAL A 253 8.77 8.68 15.68
CA VAL A 253 8.37 7.46 16.37
C VAL A 253 9.34 6.32 16.04
N PHE A 254 9.74 6.15 14.78
CA PHE A 254 10.72 5.14 14.40
C PHE A 254 12.10 5.36 15.03
N THR A 255 12.58 6.60 15.12
CA THR A 255 13.88 6.90 15.74
C THR A 255 13.89 6.63 17.24
N THR A 256 12.80 6.93 17.96
CA THR A 256 12.72 6.69 19.41
C THR A 256 12.69 5.19 19.76
N SER A 257 12.15 4.35 18.88
CA SER A 257 12.16 2.88 19.06
C SER A 257 13.54 2.25 18.82
N SER A 258 14.44 2.93 18.11
CA SER A 258 15.78 2.44 17.77
C SER A 258 16.84 2.72 18.87
N GLU A 259 16.53 3.57 19.87
CA GLU A 259 17.48 3.98 20.93
C GLU A 259 17.76 2.93 22.04
N LYS A 260 17.59 1.62 21.76
CA LYS A 260 18.23 0.57 22.57
C LYS A 260 19.28 -0.22 21.77
N PRO A 261 20.45 0.36 21.46
CA PRO A 261 21.60 -0.44 21.11
C PRO A 261 22.22 -1.01 22.40
N ALA A 262 22.17 -2.33 22.55
CA ALA A 262 23.18 -3.02 23.36
C ALA A 262 24.48 -3.01 22.57
N GLU A 263 25.55 -2.50 23.16
CA GLU A 263 26.88 -2.36 22.54
C GLU A 263 27.39 -3.68 21.95
N GLY A 264 27.85 -3.64 20.69
CA GLY A 264 28.85 -4.57 20.16
C GLY A 264 28.39 -5.60 19.13
N ASP A 265 27.93 -5.19 17.93
CA ASP A 265 28.08 -5.99 16.70
C ASP A 265 28.21 -5.06 15.47
N PRO A 266 29.34 -5.05 14.75
CA PRO A 266 29.58 -4.14 13.62
C PRO A 266 28.86 -4.54 12.31
N ARG A 267 27.67 -5.14 12.37
CA ARG A 267 26.81 -5.44 11.20
C ARG A 267 25.40 -4.87 11.28
N ALA A 268 25.16 -3.93 12.18
CA ALA A 268 23.88 -3.25 12.34
C ALA A 268 23.87 -1.88 11.63
N GLU A 269 23.97 -1.88 10.30
CA GLU A 269 23.26 -0.85 9.53
C GLU A 269 21.83 -1.37 9.38
N GLU A 270 21.06 -1.23 10.46
CA GLU A 270 19.68 -1.72 10.55
C GLU A 270 18.78 -0.77 9.75
N GLU A 271 18.45 -1.17 8.52
CA GLU A 271 17.38 -0.56 7.75
C GLU A 271 16.12 -0.46 8.63
N VAL A 272 15.55 0.75 8.70
CA VAL A 272 14.31 1.07 9.41
C VAL A 272 13.19 0.21 8.82
N SER A 273 12.98 -0.97 9.40
CA SER A 273 12.08 -1.98 8.86
C SER A 273 10.66 -1.69 9.33
N LEU A 274 9.94 -0.91 8.51
CA LEU A 274 8.49 -0.76 8.60
C LEU A 274 7.80 -2.14 8.54
N SER A 275 8.41 -3.14 7.89
CA SER A 275 7.91 -4.53 7.88
C SER A 275 7.85 -5.13 9.27
N LYS A 276 8.90 -5.08 10.09
CA LYS A 276 8.86 -5.67 11.44
C LYS A 276 7.78 -5.02 12.28
N PHE A 277 7.69 -3.69 12.22
CA PHE A 277 6.72 -2.93 13.01
C PHE A 277 5.28 -3.13 12.52
N LEU A 278 5.02 -3.03 11.21
CA LEU A 278 3.69 -3.29 10.65
C LEU A 278 3.33 -4.77 10.81
N CYS A 279 4.26 -5.71 10.63
CA CYS A 279 4.02 -7.12 10.93
C CYS A 279 3.65 -7.29 12.39
N GLU A 280 4.41 -6.74 13.34
CA GLU A 280 4.13 -6.88 14.77
C GLU A 280 2.80 -6.22 15.14
N ALA A 281 2.53 -5.02 14.62
CA ALA A 281 1.27 -4.31 14.86
C ALA A 281 0.06 -5.01 14.22
N VAL A 282 0.21 -5.58 13.02
CA VAL A 282 -0.83 -6.35 12.32
C VAL A 282 -0.99 -7.75 12.94
N SER A 283 0.10 -8.40 13.33
CA SER A 283 0.12 -9.70 14.02
C SER A 283 -0.56 -9.60 15.38
N ASP A 284 -0.24 -8.56 16.14
CA ASP A 284 -0.93 -8.22 17.40
C ASP A 284 -2.42 -7.90 17.18
N LEU A 285 -2.74 -7.17 16.10
CA LEU A 285 -4.12 -6.81 15.77
C LEU A 285 -4.97 -8.04 15.39
N PHE A 286 -4.39 -9.02 14.69
CA PHE A 286 -5.09 -10.24 14.27
C PHE A 286 -4.88 -11.43 15.22
N GLY A 287 -4.15 -11.25 16.33
CA GLY A 287 -3.95 -12.28 17.35
C GLY A 287 -3.04 -13.44 16.93
N PHE A 288 -2.17 -13.24 15.94
CA PHE A 288 -1.09 -14.18 15.64
C PHE A 288 -0.02 -14.02 16.72
N VAL A 289 -0.21 -14.67 17.86
CA VAL A 289 0.80 -14.76 18.92
C VAL A 289 1.96 -15.58 18.36
N GLU A 290 3.12 -14.95 18.15
CA GLU A 290 4.38 -15.68 18.01
C GLU A 290 4.67 -16.38 19.35
N GLU A 291 4.38 -17.68 19.43
CA GLU A 291 4.78 -18.58 20.52
C GLU A 291 6.30 -18.55 20.81
N GLY A 292 7.12 -17.93 19.95
CA GLY A 292 8.57 -17.83 20.09
C GLY A 292 9.09 -16.84 21.15
N ALA A 293 8.23 -16.03 21.78
CA ALA A 293 8.65 -15.09 22.82
C ALA A 293 8.81 -15.74 24.21
N GLU A 294 8.00 -16.76 24.53
CA GLU A 294 8.14 -17.52 25.78
C GLU A 294 9.31 -18.50 25.73
N GLU A 295 9.55 -19.13 24.57
CA GLU A 295 10.67 -20.07 24.39
C GLU A 295 12.03 -19.37 24.57
N ARG A 296 12.18 -18.13 24.08
CA ARG A 296 13.41 -17.34 24.27
C ARG A 296 13.62 -16.91 25.73
N LYS A 297 12.55 -16.64 26.48
CA LYS A 297 12.64 -16.36 27.92
C LYS A 297 13.00 -17.61 28.72
N ALA A 298 12.41 -18.76 28.38
CA ALA A 298 12.72 -20.04 29.02
C ALA A 298 14.18 -20.49 28.77
N VAL A 299 14.69 -20.33 27.54
CA VAL A 299 16.08 -20.64 27.20
C VAL A 299 17.07 -19.66 27.83
N ALA A 300 16.70 -18.38 27.98
CA ALA A 300 17.51 -17.38 28.66
C ALA A 300 17.59 -17.60 30.18
N GLU A 301 16.51 -18.09 30.81
CA GLU A 301 16.53 -18.48 32.24
C GLU A 301 17.32 -19.76 32.48
N LEU A 302 17.27 -20.74 31.57
CA LEU A 302 18.09 -21.96 31.65
C LEU A 302 19.59 -21.66 31.51
N LYS A 303 19.99 -20.72 30.65
CA LYS A 303 21.39 -20.28 30.53
C LYS A 303 21.91 -19.44 31.70
N LYS A 304 21.03 -18.90 32.55
CA LYS A 304 21.43 -18.21 33.80
C LYS A 304 21.60 -19.16 34.99
N LYS A 305 21.11 -20.40 34.88
CA LYS A 305 21.15 -21.42 35.94
C LYS A 305 22.17 -22.55 35.68
N ALA A 306 22.85 -22.54 34.54
CA ALA A 306 23.95 -23.44 34.19
C ALA A 306 25.28 -22.67 34.22
#